data_AF-A0A852EYZ8-F1
#
_entry.id   AF-A0A852EYZ8-F1
#
_cell.length_a   1.000
_cell.length_b   1.000
_cell.length_c   1.000
_cell.angle_alpha   90.00
_cell.angle_beta   90.00
_cell.angle_gamma   90.00
#
_symmetry.space_group_name_H-M   'P 1'
#
loop_
_entity.id
_entity.type
_entity.pdbx_description
1 polymer ?
#
loop_
_entity_poly.entity_id
_entity_poly.type
_entity_poly.pdbx_seq_one_letter_code
_entity_poly.pdbx_strand_id
1 'polypeptide(L)'
;MSSPSLSDLGKREQAALDERGTQQRRACSNATWNSIHNGVIAVFQRKGLPDHELYNLNEGVRQLLKTELGSFFTEYLQNQLLTKGMVILRDKIRFYEGQKLLDTLAETWDFFFSDVLPMLQAIFYPVQGKEPSVRQLALLHFRNIITLNIKLEDALSRSRARVPPSIIQMLLILQGVHESKGVSEDYLKLESLIQKVVSPYLGTYGLYSSDGPFTHSACILGK
;
A
#
# COMPACT_ATOMS: atom_id res chain seq x y z
N MET A 1 -0.52 -51.32 39.22
CA MET A 1 -0.09 -50.18 38.39
C MET A 1 0.78 -50.74 37.29
N SER A 2 0.34 -50.70 36.05
CA SER A 2 1.07 -51.32 34.93
C SER A 2 2.20 -50.40 34.47
N SER A 3 3.43 -50.90 34.49
CA SER A 3 4.61 -50.16 34.01
C SER A 3 4.49 -49.87 32.51
N PRO A 4 4.78 -48.65 32.05
CA PRO A 4 4.71 -48.32 30.63
C PRO A 4 5.76 -49.14 29.84
N SER A 5 5.39 -49.62 28.66
CA SER A 5 6.29 -50.38 27.79
C SER A 5 7.40 -49.48 27.23
N LEU A 6 8.61 -50.00 27.04
CA LEU A 6 9.73 -49.26 26.43
C LEU A 6 9.37 -48.67 25.05
N SER A 7 8.47 -49.35 24.33
CA SER A 7 7.87 -48.90 23.07
C SER A 7 6.95 -47.68 23.20
N ASP A 8 6.23 -47.53 24.31
CA ASP A 8 5.40 -46.34 24.57
C ASP A 8 6.24 -45.13 24.98
N LEU A 9 7.36 -45.35 25.66
CA LEU A 9 8.32 -44.28 25.98
C LEU A 9 8.94 -43.71 24.70
N GLY A 10 9.39 -44.57 23.77
CA GLY A 10 9.96 -44.12 22.49
C GLY A 10 8.97 -43.35 21.59
N LYS A 11 7.70 -43.77 21.54
CA LYS A 11 6.65 -43.03 20.80
C LYS A 11 6.35 -41.67 21.41
N ARG A 12 6.39 -41.56 22.74
CA ARG A 12 6.10 -40.32 23.48
C ARG A 12 7.25 -39.31 23.37
N GLU A 13 8.49 -39.79 23.34
CA GLU A 13 9.68 -38.96 23.06
C GLU A 13 9.67 -38.42 21.62
N GLN A 14 9.33 -39.26 20.64
CA GLN A 14 9.23 -38.84 19.23
C GLN A 14 8.13 -37.79 19.03
N ALA A 15 6.94 -38.01 19.61
CA ALA A 15 5.84 -37.04 19.56
C ALA A 15 6.21 -35.71 20.25
N ALA A 16 6.91 -35.76 21.39
CA ALA A 16 7.36 -34.56 22.09
C ALA A 16 8.44 -33.79 21.32
N LEU A 17 9.30 -34.47 20.56
CA LEU A 17 10.30 -33.84 19.69
C LEU A 17 9.65 -33.18 18.47
N ASP A 18 8.64 -33.81 17.87
CA ASP A 18 7.87 -33.25 16.75
C ASP A 18 7.02 -32.03 17.18
N GLU A 19 6.41 -32.08 18.37
CA GLU A 19 5.70 -30.94 18.97
C GLU A 19 6.65 -29.77 19.26
N ARG A 20 7.83 -30.03 19.83
CA ARG A 20 8.85 -28.98 20.02
C ARG A 20 9.33 -28.40 18.69
N GLY A 21 9.54 -29.25 17.68
CA GLY A 21 9.97 -28.85 16.34
C GLY A 21 8.92 -28.01 15.59
N THR A 22 7.63 -28.28 15.78
CA THR A 22 6.54 -27.48 15.21
C THR A 22 6.35 -26.17 15.96
N GLN A 23 6.46 -26.17 17.29
CA GLN A 23 6.37 -24.95 18.11
C GLN A 23 7.55 -24.01 17.86
N GLN A 24 8.77 -24.53 17.70
CA GLN A 24 9.95 -23.75 17.35
C GLN A 24 9.86 -23.15 15.95
N ARG A 25 9.33 -23.90 14.97
CA ARG A 25 9.07 -23.38 13.62
C ARG A 25 8.06 -22.23 13.63
N ARG A 26 6.95 -22.37 14.38
CA ARG A 26 5.95 -21.29 14.53
C ARG A 26 6.52 -20.05 15.21
N ALA A 27 7.31 -20.22 16.27
CA ALA A 27 7.95 -19.10 16.96
C ALA A 27 8.94 -18.35 16.05
N CYS A 28 9.73 -19.08 15.26
CA CYS A 28 10.65 -18.50 14.27
C CYS A 28 9.90 -17.71 13.19
N SER A 29 8.84 -18.26 12.61
CA SER A 29 8.00 -17.54 11.64
C SER A 29 7.40 -16.25 12.23
N ASN A 30 6.95 -16.27 13.48
CA ASN A 30 6.41 -15.10 14.16
C ASN A 30 7.48 -14.01 14.38
N ALA A 31 8.70 -14.40 14.74
CA ALA A 31 9.81 -13.46 14.87
C ALA A 31 10.15 -12.79 13.52
N THR A 32 10.18 -13.58 12.44
CA THR A 32 10.40 -13.07 11.07
C THR A 32 9.30 -12.09 10.65
N TRP A 33 8.02 -12.40 10.92
CA TRP A 33 6.91 -11.47 10.67
C TRP A 33 7.08 -10.15 11.40
N ASN A 34 7.43 -10.20 12.69
CA ASN A 34 7.60 -8.99 13.50
C ASN A 34 8.76 -8.13 13.00
N SER A 35 9.87 -8.75 12.58
CA SER A 35 11.00 -8.06 11.96
C SER A 35 10.56 -7.33 10.67
N ILE A 36 9.88 -8.03 9.75
CA ILE A 36 9.36 -7.45 8.50
C ILE A 36 8.43 -6.28 8.79
N HIS A 37 7.48 -6.47 9.69
CA HIS A 37 6.54 -5.43 10.09
C HIS A 37 7.25 -4.20 10.65
N ASN A 38 8.16 -4.39 11.59
CA ASN A 38 8.89 -3.28 12.21
C ASN A 38 9.75 -2.52 11.20
N GLY A 39 10.45 -3.23 10.30
CA GLY A 39 11.22 -2.62 9.22
C GLY A 39 10.34 -1.75 8.32
N VAL A 40 9.21 -2.28 7.87
CA VAL A 40 8.26 -1.52 7.02
C VAL A 40 7.71 -0.31 7.74
N ILE A 41 7.29 -0.44 9.01
CA ILE A 41 6.79 0.69 9.78
C ILE A 41 7.88 1.74 10.02
N ALA A 42 9.14 1.34 10.24
CA ALA A 42 10.26 2.27 10.38
C ALA A 42 10.46 3.12 9.10
N VAL A 43 10.31 2.51 7.92
CA VAL A 43 10.34 3.21 6.64
C VAL A 43 9.24 4.27 6.58
N PHE A 44 7.98 3.92 6.86
CA PHE A 44 6.87 4.89 6.89
C PHE A 44 7.05 6.00 7.93
N GLN A 45 7.80 5.73 9.01
CA GLN A 45 8.12 6.68 10.06
C GLN A 45 9.31 7.60 9.74
N ARG A 46 9.91 7.54 8.54
CA ARG A 46 11.14 8.29 8.17
C ARG A 46 12.37 7.91 9.00
N LYS A 47 12.39 6.73 9.63
CA LYS A 47 13.54 6.27 10.43
C LYS A 47 14.64 5.64 9.58
N GLY A 48 14.31 5.25 8.34
CA GLY A 48 15.20 4.47 7.49
C GLY A 48 15.35 3.03 7.99
N LEU A 49 16.27 2.29 7.36
CA LEU A 49 16.69 0.96 7.79
C LEU A 49 18.16 1.01 8.22
N PRO A 50 18.55 0.31 9.30
CA PRO A 50 19.96 0.12 9.64
C PRO A 50 20.74 -0.60 8.54
N ASP A 51 22.06 -0.49 8.60
CA ASP A 51 22.96 -1.23 7.71
C ASP A 51 22.66 -2.74 7.76
N HIS A 52 22.71 -3.39 6.60
CA HIS A 52 22.41 -4.82 6.40
C HIS A 52 20.97 -5.26 6.70
N GLU A 53 20.11 -4.41 7.27
CA GLU A 53 18.75 -4.78 7.62
C GLU A 53 17.91 -5.14 6.39
N LEU A 54 18.12 -4.41 5.28
CA LEU A 54 17.44 -4.73 4.01
C LEU A 54 17.72 -6.15 3.51
N TYR A 55 18.95 -6.66 3.72
CA TYR A 55 19.29 -8.03 3.37
C TYR A 55 18.55 -9.03 4.28
N ASN A 56 18.55 -8.78 5.59
CA ASN A 56 17.84 -9.63 6.56
C ASN A 56 16.34 -9.69 6.28
N LEU A 57 15.73 -8.55 5.95
CA LEU A 57 14.32 -8.45 5.58
C LEU A 57 14.02 -9.24 4.31
N ASN A 58 14.86 -9.11 3.28
CA ASN A 58 14.72 -9.88 2.04
C ASN A 58 14.78 -11.40 2.29
N GLU A 59 15.73 -11.85 3.09
CA GLU A 59 15.83 -13.27 3.45
C GLU A 59 14.64 -13.74 4.29
N GLY A 60 14.18 -12.92 5.22
CA GLY A 60 12.95 -13.18 5.98
C GLY A 60 11.73 -13.36 5.08
N VAL A 61 11.57 -12.49 4.08
CA VAL A 61 10.49 -12.60 3.09
C VAL A 61 10.65 -13.88 2.26
N ARG A 62 11.86 -14.22 1.77
CA ARG A 62 12.10 -15.48 1.04
C ARG A 62 11.73 -16.70 1.85
N GLN A 63 12.12 -16.74 3.12
CA GLN A 63 11.82 -17.85 4.02
C GLN A 63 10.32 -17.99 4.23
N LEU A 64 9.63 -16.88 4.48
CA LEU A 64 8.19 -16.84 4.71
C LEU A 64 7.39 -17.30 3.48
N LEU A 65 7.81 -16.89 2.28
CA LEU A 65 7.18 -17.34 1.04
C LEU A 65 7.26 -18.85 0.80
N LYS A 66 8.26 -19.54 1.39
CA LYS A 66 8.40 -21.01 1.31
C LYS A 66 7.50 -21.75 2.30
N THR A 67 6.90 -21.05 3.26
CA THR A 67 5.97 -21.63 4.23
C THR A 67 4.54 -21.58 3.72
N GLU A 68 3.63 -22.28 4.41
CA GLU A 68 2.18 -22.20 4.16
C GLU A 68 1.62 -20.76 4.23
N LEU A 69 2.31 -19.86 4.93
CA LEU A 69 1.92 -18.45 5.05
C LEU A 69 2.22 -17.63 3.79
N GLY A 70 3.01 -18.16 2.85
CA GLY A 70 3.36 -17.48 1.60
C GLY A 70 2.16 -17.20 0.68
N SER A 71 1.08 -17.97 0.81
CA SER A 71 -0.18 -17.78 0.07
C SER A 71 -0.95 -16.54 0.54
N PHE A 72 -0.92 -16.25 1.85
CA PHE A 72 -1.59 -15.10 2.47
C PHE A 72 -0.75 -13.82 2.43
N PHE A 73 0.47 -13.89 1.90
CA PHE A 73 1.42 -12.77 1.93
C PHE A 73 0.85 -11.48 1.32
N THR A 74 0.14 -11.57 0.19
CA THR A 74 -0.45 -10.41 -0.48
C THR A 74 -1.52 -9.74 0.39
N GLU A 75 -2.35 -10.53 1.08
CA GLU A 75 -3.35 -10.03 2.01
C GLU A 75 -2.69 -9.35 3.21
N TYR A 76 -1.66 -9.97 3.77
CA TYR A 76 -0.90 -9.38 4.87
C TYR A 76 -0.26 -8.04 4.47
N LEU A 77 0.39 -7.98 3.31
CA LEU A 77 1.00 -6.74 2.80
C LEU A 77 -0.04 -5.62 2.72
N GLN A 78 -1.23 -5.89 2.19
CA GLN A 78 -2.31 -4.91 2.09
C GLN A 78 -2.89 -4.53 3.46
N ASN A 79 -3.38 -5.52 4.21
CA ASN A 79 -4.23 -5.30 5.38
C ASN A 79 -3.44 -4.92 6.63
N GLN A 80 -2.18 -5.36 6.75
CA GLN A 80 -1.37 -5.12 7.95
C GLN A 80 -0.32 -4.04 7.71
N LEU A 81 0.45 -4.16 6.64
CA LEU A 81 1.60 -3.29 6.41
C LEU A 81 1.23 -1.98 5.74
N LEU A 82 0.66 -2.04 4.53
CA LEU A 82 0.31 -0.86 3.74
C LEU A 82 -0.78 -0.06 4.45
N THR A 83 -1.83 -0.71 4.96
CA THR A 83 -2.89 -0.03 5.70
C THR A 83 -2.34 0.76 6.89
N LYS A 84 -1.51 0.13 7.73
CA LYS A 84 -0.92 0.81 8.90
C LYS A 84 0.05 1.91 8.49
N GLY A 85 0.90 1.66 7.49
CA GLY A 85 1.84 2.64 6.95
C GLY A 85 1.15 3.88 6.39
N MET A 86 0.10 3.72 5.60
CA MET A 86 -0.67 4.83 5.05
C MET A 86 -1.39 5.63 6.14
N VAL A 87 -1.93 4.97 7.17
CA VAL A 87 -2.53 5.68 8.32
C VAL A 87 -1.50 6.58 9.01
N ILE A 88 -0.25 6.12 9.18
CA ILE A 88 0.83 6.94 9.75
C ILE A 88 1.07 8.20 8.91
N LEU A 89 1.06 8.09 7.58
CA LEU A 89 1.22 9.25 6.69
C LEU A 89 -0.01 10.17 6.73
N ARG A 90 -1.20 9.60 6.59
CA ARG A 90 -2.48 10.33 6.59
C ARG A 90 -2.67 11.14 7.87
N ASP A 91 -2.34 10.56 9.02
CA ASP A 91 -2.56 11.20 10.31
C ASP A 91 -1.70 12.47 10.51
N LYS A 92 -0.63 12.63 9.72
CA LYS A 92 0.15 13.87 9.67
C LYS A 92 -0.54 15.00 8.91
N ILE A 93 -1.48 14.69 8.00
CA ILE A 93 -2.07 15.68 7.08
C ILE A 93 -3.58 15.86 7.22
N ARG A 94 -4.31 14.90 7.82
CA ARG A 94 -5.79 14.87 7.85
C ARG A 94 -6.47 16.07 8.52
N PHE A 95 -5.73 16.84 9.32
CA PHE A 95 -6.23 18.03 10.02
C PHE A 95 -5.88 19.35 9.32
N TYR A 96 -5.11 19.31 8.24
CA TYR A 96 -4.79 20.51 7.46
C TYR A 96 -5.88 20.79 6.43
N GLU A 97 -5.99 22.06 6.03
CA GLU A 97 -6.96 22.53 5.04
C GLU A 97 -6.33 23.59 4.14
N GLY A 98 -6.95 23.84 2.98
CA GLY A 98 -6.53 24.88 2.05
C GLY A 98 -5.08 24.71 1.57
N GLN A 99 -4.34 25.81 1.46
CA GLN A 99 -2.96 25.79 0.94
C GLN A 99 -2.04 24.89 1.78
N LYS A 100 -2.16 24.92 3.12
CA LYS A 100 -1.35 24.07 4.00
C LYS A 100 -1.59 22.58 3.75
N LEU A 101 -2.83 22.17 3.46
CA LEU A 101 -3.11 20.81 3.05
C LEU A 101 -2.36 20.46 1.75
N LEU A 102 -2.42 21.34 0.74
CA LEU A 102 -1.75 21.11 -0.54
C LEU A 102 -0.24 20.96 -0.35
N ASP A 103 0.39 21.90 0.35
CA ASP A 103 1.84 21.89 0.58
C ASP A 103 2.26 20.62 1.35
N THR A 104 1.54 20.27 2.42
CA THR A 104 1.88 19.08 3.22
C THR A 104 1.58 17.77 2.47
N LEU A 105 0.55 17.74 1.63
CA LEU A 105 0.25 16.58 0.79
C LEU A 105 1.36 16.38 -0.24
N ALA A 106 1.86 17.46 -0.85
CA ALA A 106 2.99 17.40 -1.77
C ALA A 106 4.23 16.82 -1.09
N GLU A 107 4.61 17.32 0.09
CA GLU A 107 5.74 16.78 0.87
C GLU A 107 5.54 15.31 1.28
N THR A 108 4.31 14.93 1.61
CA THR A 108 3.97 13.55 1.98
C THR A 108 4.04 12.62 0.78
N TRP A 109 3.57 13.08 -0.37
CA TRP A 109 3.67 12.36 -1.63
C TRP A 109 5.12 12.19 -2.07
N ASP A 110 5.92 13.26 -2.05
CA ASP A 110 7.32 13.21 -2.49
C ASP A 110 8.12 12.22 -1.65
N PHE A 111 7.92 12.21 -0.34
CA PHE A 111 8.49 11.22 0.56
C PHE A 111 7.97 9.80 0.29
N PHE A 112 6.66 9.63 0.11
CA PHE A 112 6.11 8.32 -0.19
C PHE A 112 6.66 7.75 -1.50
N PHE A 113 6.67 8.56 -2.55
CA PHE A 113 7.03 8.14 -3.90
C PHE A 113 8.53 7.94 -4.08
N SER A 114 9.35 8.78 -3.45
CA SER A 114 10.81 8.78 -3.62
C SER A 114 11.53 7.90 -2.60
N ASP A 115 11.00 7.76 -1.39
CA ASP A 115 11.66 7.01 -0.32
C ASP A 115 10.91 5.73 0.05
N VAL A 116 9.63 5.84 0.42
CA VAL A 116 8.87 4.70 0.97
C VAL A 116 8.64 3.63 -0.10
N LEU A 117 8.13 4.03 -1.26
CA LEU A 117 7.74 3.12 -2.33
C LEU A 117 8.95 2.32 -2.87
N PRO A 118 10.09 2.94 -3.22
CA PRO A 118 11.29 2.19 -3.61
C PRO A 118 11.79 1.26 -2.51
N MET A 119 11.73 1.70 -1.24
CA MET A 119 12.16 0.85 -0.12
C MET A 119 11.23 -0.35 0.10
N LEU A 120 9.91 -0.18 -0.04
CA LEU A 120 8.95 -1.30 -0.04
C LEU A 120 9.24 -2.26 -1.18
N GLN A 121 9.51 -1.76 -2.39
CA GLN A 121 9.90 -2.59 -3.53
C GLN A 121 11.21 -3.34 -3.27
N ALA A 122 12.15 -2.72 -2.56
CA ALA A 122 13.43 -3.35 -2.20
C ALA A 122 13.29 -4.42 -1.10
N ILE A 123 12.48 -4.17 -0.06
CA ILE A 123 12.18 -5.13 1.02
C ILE A 123 11.45 -6.36 0.45
N PHE A 124 10.53 -6.11 -0.48
CA PHE A 124 9.68 -7.15 -1.06
C PHE A 124 10.16 -7.62 -2.43
N TYR A 125 11.42 -7.38 -2.79
CA TYR A 125 12.01 -7.90 -4.02
C TYR A 125 11.76 -9.41 -4.24
N PRO A 126 11.77 -10.30 -3.23
CA PRO A 126 11.48 -11.72 -3.41
C PRO A 126 10.08 -12.07 -3.89
N VAL A 127 9.13 -11.11 -3.88
CA VAL A 127 7.73 -11.34 -4.28
C VAL A 127 7.47 -10.95 -5.74
N GLN A 128 8.53 -10.65 -6.50
CA GLN A 128 8.46 -10.30 -7.92
C GLN A 128 7.67 -11.34 -8.73
N GLY A 129 6.84 -10.86 -9.65
CA GLY A 129 5.97 -11.71 -10.49
C GLY A 129 4.59 -12.01 -9.91
N LYS A 130 4.29 -11.60 -8.67
CA LYS A 130 2.92 -11.60 -8.16
C LYS A 130 2.16 -10.38 -8.66
N GLU A 131 0.98 -10.60 -9.22
CA GLU A 131 0.01 -9.56 -9.56
C GLU A 131 -1.11 -9.50 -8.49
N PRO A 132 -1.45 -8.31 -7.96
CA PRO A 132 -0.88 -6.99 -8.28
C PRO A 132 0.53 -6.79 -7.68
N SER A 133 1.39 -6.05 -8.39
CA SER A 133 2.73 -5.72 -7.90
C SER A 133 2.72 -4.92 -6.59
N VAL A 134 3.80 -4.99 -5.80
CA VAL A 134 3.98 -4.18 -4.56
C VAL A 134 3.76 -2.69 -4.82
N ARG A 135 4.22 -2.20 -5.98
CA ARG A 135 4.03 -0.82 -6.41
C ARG A 135 2.55 -0.49 -6.62
N GLN A 136 1.84 -1.34 -7.34
CA GLN A 136 0.41 -1.15 -7.60
C GLN A 136 -0.40 -1.16 -6.31
N LEU A 137 -0.12 -2.11 -5.41
CA LEU A 137 -0.76 -2.17 -4.10
C LEU A 137 -0.48 -0.89 -3.29
N ALA A 138 0.78 -0.47 -3.18
CA ALA A 138 1.14 0.72 -2.42
C ALA A 138 0.49 1.99 -2.99
N LEU A 139 0.45 2.16 -4.32
CA LEU A 139 -0.19 3.31 -4.96
C LEU A 139 -1.73 3.29 -4.77
N LEU A 140 -2.38 2.12 -4.89
CA LEU A 140 -3.81 1.98 -4.60
C LEU A 140 -4.13 2.36 -3.15
N HIS A 141 -3.31 1.91 -2.20
CA HIS A 141 -3.47 2.25 -0.80
C HIS A 141 -3.25 3.75 -0.55
N PHE A 142 -2.28 4.39 -1.21
CA PHE A 142 -2.09 5.84 -1.11
C PHE A 142 -3.34 6.58 -1.63
N ARG A 143 -3.84 6.20 -2.80
CA ARG A 143 -5.06 6.75 -3.40
C ARG A 143 -6.24 6.66 -2.43
N ASN A 144 -6.55 5.45 -1.96
CA ASN A 144 -7.77 5.19 -1.20
C ASN A 144 -7.72 5.70 0.24
N ILE A 145 -6.57 5.59 0.91
CA ILE A 145 -6.46 5.94 2.34
C ILE A 145 -6.10 7.41 2.52
N ILE A 146 -5.39 8.03 1.59
CA ILE A 146 -4.91 9.40 1.71
C ILE A 146 -5.64 10.31 0.73
N THR A 147 -5.38 10.18 -0.57
CA THR A 147 -5.87 11.14 -1.59
C THR A 147 -7.38 11.32 -1.57
N LEU A 148 -8.13 10.22 -1.49
CA LEU A 148 -9.60 10.23 -1.50
C LEU A 148 -10.24 10.43 -0.13
N ASN A 149 -9.45 10.48 0.95
CA ASN A 149 -9.94 10.51 2.34
C ASN A 149 -9.45 11.74 3.12
N ILE A 150 -9.04 12.77 2.39
CA ILE A 150 -8.73 14.10 2.91
C ILE A 150 -9.55 15.14 2.14
N LYS A 151 -9.64 16.37 2.65
CA LYS A 151 -10.37 17.48 2.01
C LYS A 151 -9.63 18.09 0.81
N LEU A 152 -9.09 17.24 -0.08
CA LEU A 152 -8.31 17.67 -1.24
C LEU A 152 -9.17 18.44 -2.24
N GLU A 153 -10.39 17.97 -2.50
CA GLU A 153 -11.32 18.63 -3.42
C GLU A 153 -11.62 20.08 -3.00
N ASP A 154 -11.91 20.27 -1.71
CA ASP A 154 -12.16 21.58 -1.11
C ASP A 154 -10.93 22.48 -1.24
N ALA A 155 -9.73 21.93 -1.02
CA ALA A 155 -8.48 22.68 -1.12
C ALA A 155 -8.17 23.13 -2.55
N LEU A 156 -8.37 22.24 -3.53
CA LEU A 156 -8.18 22.53 -4.96
C LEU A 156 -9.19 23.55 -5.51
N SER A 157 -10.41 23.57 -4.95
CA SER A 157 -11.49 24.45 -5.44
C SER A 157 -11.40 25.89 -4.94
N ARG A 158 -10.42 26.25 -4.10
CA ARG A 158 -10.26 27.62 -3.59
C ARG A 158 -9.67 28.51 -4.68
N SER A 159 -10.23 29.72 -4.84
CA SER A 159 -9.81 30.69 -5.87
C SER A 159 -8.34 31.11 -5.83
N ARG A 160 -7.66 30.95 -4.69
CA ARG A 160 -6.24 31.26 -4.50
C ARG A 160 -5.36 30.02 -4.29
N ALA A 161 -5.88 28.83 -4.57
CA ALA A 161 -5.12 27.59 -4.44
C ALA A 161 -3.91 27.62 -5.40
N ARG A 162 -2.72 27.39 -4.85
CA ARG A 162 -1.50 27.17 -5.63
C ARG A 162 -1.20 25.69 -5.56
N VAL A 163 -1.51 24.97 -6.65
CA VAL A 163 -1.32 23.52 -6.70
C VAL A 163 0.17 23.23 -6.89
N PRO A 164 0.83 22.54 -5.94
CA PRO A 164 2.22 22.13 -6.11
C PRO A 164 2.37 21.13 -7.28
N PRO A 165 3.45 21.20 -8.07
CA PRO A 165 3.69 20.26 -9.18
C PRO A 165 3.64 18.79 -8.75
N SER A 166 4.11 18.47 -7.53
CA SER A 166 4.05 17.13 -6.94
C SER A 166 2.62 16.60 -6.83
N ILE A 167 1.61 17.45 -6.57
CA ILE A 167 0.20 17.01 -6.54
C ILE A 167 -0.28 16.65 -7.94
N ILE A 168 0.10 17.42 -8.96
CA ILE A 168 -0.28 17.14 -10.36
C ILE A 168 0.34 15.80 -10.78
N GLN A 169 1.64 15.62 -10.51
CA GLN A 169 2.36 14.38 -10.79
C GLN A 169 1.76 13.20 -10.03
N MET A 170 1.41 13.38 -8.75
CA MET A 170 0.72 12.37 -7.94
C MET A 170 -0.59 11.93 -8.59
N LEU A 171 -1.48 12.87 -8.89
CA LEU A 171 -2.81 12.58 -9.42
C LEU A 171 -2.72 11.85 -10.78
N LEU A 172 -1.81 12.28 -11.66
CA LEU A 172 -1.55 11.61 -12.94
C LEU A 172 -0.97 10.20 -12.77
N ILE A 173 -0.11 9.98 -11.79
CA ILE A 173 0.42 8.63 -11.50
C ILE A 173 -0.68 7.73 -10.95
N LEU A 174 -1.48 8.23 -10.01
CA LEU A 174 -2.58 7.46 -9.42
C LEU A 174 -3.67 7.12 -10.45
N GLN A 175 -3.83 7.93 -11.49
CA GLN A 175 -4.76 7.66 -12.60
C GLN A 175 -4.42 6.36 -13.31
N GLY A 176 -3.13 6.06 -13.52
CA GLY A 176 -2.70 4.83 -14.19
C GLY A 176 -2.81 3.58 -13.32
N VAL A 177 -3.36 3.67 -12.11
CA VAL A 177 -3.38 2.59 -11.13
C VAL A 177 -4.81 2.12 -10.92
N HIS A 178 -5.12 0.96 -11.49
CA HIS A 178 -6.47 0.37 -11.49
C HIS A 178 -6.61 -0.82 -10.56
N GLU A 179 -7.84 -1.02 -10.10
CA GLU A 179 -8.27 -2.23 -9.41
C GLU A 179 -8.62 -3.31 -10.44
N SER A 180 -8.55 -4.58 -10.05
CA SER A 180 -8.88 -5.71 -10.94
C SER A 180 -10.35 -5.78 -11.34
N LYS A 181 -11.24 -5.07 -10.63
CA LYS A 181 -12.70 -5.08 -10.82
C LYS A 181 -13.21 -4.05 -11.84
N GLY A 182 -12.32 -3.32 -12.50
CA GLY A 182 -12.68 -2.29 -13.48
C GLY A 182 -12.92 -0.91 -12.86
N VAL A 183 -13.74 -0.09 -13.51
CA VAL A 183 -14.04 1.29 -13.08
C VAL A 183 -14.87 1.28 -11.80
N SER A 184 -14.35 1.92 -10.75
CA SER A 184 -15.00 2.05 -9.44
C SER A 184 -15.38 3.50 -9.13
N GLU A 185 -16.29 3.71 -8.16
CA GLU A 185 -16.63 5.06 -7.69
C GLU A 185 -15.41 5.83 -7.18
N ASP A 186 -14.50 5.13 -6.49
CA ASP A 186 -13.26 5.73 -5.99
C ASP A 186 -12.34 6.15 -7.13
N TYR A 187 -12.31 5.39 -8.23
CA TYR A 187 -11.59 5.81 -9.44
C TYR A 187 -12.23 7.05 -10.06
N LEU A 188 -13.56 7.13 -10.14
CA LEU A 188 -14.25 8.31 -10.67
C LEU A 188 -14.05 9.56 -9.78
N LYS A 189 -13.98 9.40 -8.46
CA LYS A 189 -13.59 10.49 -7.53
C LYS A 189 -12.16 10.95 -7.76
N LEU A 190 -11.24 10.05 -8.14
CA LEU A 190 -9.90 10.46 -8.53
C LEU A 190 -9.93 11.31 -9.82
N GLU A 191 -10.73 10.92 -10.81
CA GLU A 191 -10.87 11.68 -12.05
C GLU A 191 -11.41 13.09 -11.82
N SER A 192 -12.38 13.28 -10.92
CA SER A 192 -12.89 14.61 -10.59
C SER A 192 -11.83 15.51 -9.96
N LEU A 193 -10.89 14.95 -9.20
CA LEU A 193 -9.73 15.68 -8.66
C LEU A 193 -8.74 16.05 -9.77
N ILE A 194 -8.44 15.15 -10.71
CA ILE A 194 -7.51 15.41 -11.83
C ILE A 194 -8.01 16.57 -12.70
N GLN A 195 -9.31 16.61 -12.99
CA GLN A 195 -9.93 17.66 -13.79
C GLN A 195 -9.74 19.07 -13.23
N LYS A 196 -9.56 19.21 -11.92
CA LYS A 196 -9.31 20.52 -11.29
C LYS A 196 -7.90 21.05 -11.54
N VAL A 197 -6.97 20.18 -11.95
CA VAL A 197 -5.55 20.52 -12.06
C VAL A 197 -4.96 20.27 -13.45
N VAL A 198 -5.65 19.54 -14.32
CA VAL A 198 -5.27 19.25 -15.71
C VAL A 198 -6.41 19.64 -16.62
N SER A 199 -6.14 20.50 -17.61
CA SER A 199 -7.12 20.92 -18.62
C SER A 199 -6.48 21.04 -20.00
N PRO A 200 -7.09 20.46 -21.06
CA PRO A 200 -8.28 19.59 -21.02
C PRO A 200 -7.95 18.22 -20.40
N TYR A 201 -8.92 17.62 -19.70
CA TYR A 201 -8.83 16.24 -19.20
C TYR A 201 -9.90 15.36 -19.85
N LEU A 202 -9.47 14.23 -20.43
CA LEU A 202 -10.34 13.22 -21.02
C LEU A 202 -10.48 12.06 -20.04
N GLY A 203 -11.59 12.01 -19.32
CA GLY A 203 -11.87 10.98 -18.33
C GLY A 203 -12.59 9.76 -18.90
N THR A 204 -12.95 8.81 -18.04
CA THR A 204 -13.69 7.59 -18.40
C THR A 204 -14.95 7.86 -19.24
N TYR A 205 -15.65 8.95 -18.95
CA TYR A 205 -16.90 9.33 -19.62
C TYR A 205 -16.72 10.42 -20.69
N GLY A 206 -15.49 10.69 -21.13
CA GLY A 206 -15.18 11.69 -22.14
C GLY A 206 -14.72 13.03 -21.58
N LEU A 207 -14.83 14.09 -22.40
CA LEU A 207 -14.44 15.44 -22.00
C LEU A 207 -15.46 16.00 -21.00
N TYR A 208 -14.97 16.43 -19.85
CA TYR A 208 -15.77 17.16 -18.89
C TYR A 208 -15.75 18.66 -19.24
N SER A 209 -16.91 19.21 -19.61
CA SER A 209 -17.09 20.65 -19.78
C SER A 209 -17.41 21.26 -18.41
N SER A 210 -16.70 22.32 -18.03
CA SER A 210 -16.94 23.06 -16.78
C SER A 210 -18.28 23.82 -16.76
N ASP A 211 -19.02 23.84 -17.88
CA ASP A 211 -20.25 24.61 -18.03
C ASP A 211 -21.50 23.71 -18.02
N GLY A 212 -22.13 23.58 -16.85
CA GLY A 212 -23.54 23.16 -16.73
C GLY A 212 -23.80 21.72 -16.27
N PRO A 213 -25.05 21.42 -15.81
CA PRO A 213 -25.40 20.15 -15.19
C PRO A 213 -25.31 18.99 -16.18
N PHE A 214 -24.66 17.92 -15.73
CA PHE A 214 -24.51 16.60 -16.35
C PHE A 214 -25.30 16.38 -17.66
N THR A 215 -24.73 16.83 -18.77
CA THR A 215 -25.07 16.29 -20.08
C THR A 215 -23.90 15.42 -20.50
N HIS A 216 -24.14 14.11 -20.50
CA HIS A 216 -23.19 13.13 -21.01
C HIS A 216 -22.76 13.56 -22.41
N SER A 217 -21.54 14.09 -22.55
CA SER A 217 -20.94 14.37 -23.85
C SER A 217 -20.42 13.05 -24.42
N ALA A 218 -21.35 12.22 -24.90
CA ALA A 218 -21.03 11.05 -25.69
C ALA A 218 -20.45 11.54 -27.02
N CYS A 219 -19.13 11.48 -27.16
CA CYS A 219 -18.47 11.65 -28.44
C CYS A 219 -18.78 10.40 -29.29
N ILE A 220 -19.89 10.42 -30.02
CA ILE A 220 -20.16 9.43 -31.06
C ILE A 220 -19.14 9.70 -32.19
N LEU A 221 -18.15 8.82 -32.35
CA LEU A 221 -17.36 8.78 -33.57
C LEU A 221 -18.29 8.38 -34.72
N GLY A 222 -18.69 9.37 -35.52
CA GLY A 222 -19.32 9.14 -36.82
C GLY A 222 -18.31 8.52 -37.79
N LYS A 223 -18.75 7.45 -38.47
CA LYS A 223 -18.07 6.95 -39.67
C LYS A 223 -18.25 7.91 -40.84
#